data_AF-A0AAJ2C3T0-F1
#
_entry.id   AF-A0AAJ2C3T0-F1
#
_cell.length_a   1.000
_cell.length_b   1.000
_cell.length_c   1.000
_cell.angle_alpha   90.00
_cell.angle_beta   90.00
_cell.angle_gamma   90.00
#
_symmetry.space_group_name_H-M   'P 1'
#
loop_
_entity.id
_entity.type
_entity.pdbx_description
1 polymer ?
#
loop_
_entity_poly.entity_id
_entity_poly.type
_entity_poly.pdbx_seq_one_letter_code
_entity_poly.pdbx_strand_id
1 'polypeptide(L)'
;MTILFSIFSIINSLALQNIYTFNSNALTIESILIIILTLFSFMVFLNDIVKQNAYNDIISLNWINSGLFIYHTSNLLIFYFGATIVSKFSVDTNLYTWILHAFFSFIMYGCFFISLWKRSRN
;
A
#
# COMPACT_ATOMS: atom_id res chain seq x y z
N MET A 1 2.73 14.17 6.32
CA MET A 1 3.29 12.99 5.62
C MET A 1 3.38 13.18 4.11
N THR A 2 2.30 13.55 3.42
CA THR A 2 2.29 13.72 1.95
C THR A 2 3.33 14.72 1.41
N ILE A 3 3.46 15.89 2.03
CA ILE A 3 4.45 16.91 1.61
C ILE A 3 5.88 16.39 1.78
N LEU A 4 6.19 15.82 2.94
CA LEU A 4 7.51 15.22 3.23
C LEU A 4 7.84 14.08 2.24
N PHE A 5 6.88 13.18 1.98
CA PHE A 5 7.06 12.10 1.03
C PHE A 5 7.23 12.61 -0.41
N SER A 6 6.52 13.68 -0.78
CA SER A 6 6.65 14.31 -2.10
C SER A 6 8.04 14.93 -2.28
N ILE A 7 8.51 15.68 -1.28
CA ILE A 7 9.87 16.24 -1.27
C ILE A 7 10.91 15.11 -1.34
N PHE A 8 10.74 14.06 -0.52
CA PHE A 8 11.60 12.88 -0.56
C PHE A 8 11.63 12.24 -1.94
N SER A 9 10.48 12.09 -2.60
CA SER A 9 10.38 11.47 -3.93
C SER A 9 11.08 12.29 -5.02
N ILE A 10 10.99 13.63 -4.94
CA ILE A 10 11.71 14.54 -5.83
C ILE A 10 13.23 14.40 -5.61
N ILE A 11 13.68 14.47 -4.34
CA ILE A 11 15.10 14.31 -4.00
C ILE A 11 15.61 12.94 -4.44
N ASN A 12 14.84 11.88 -4.21
CA ASN A 12 15.19 10.52 -4.61
C ASN A 12 15.43 10.45 -6.12
N SER A 13 14.49 10.99 -6.91
CA SER A 13 14.56 10.96 -8.38
C SER A 13 15.71 11.79 -8.97
N LEU A 14 16.10 12.88 -8.29
CA LEU A 14 17.15 13.78 -8.77
C LEU A 14 18.56 13.40 -8.29
N ALA A 15 18.69 12.81 -7.10
CA ALA A 15 19.98 12.67 -6.42
C ALA A 15 20.34 11.24 -5.96
N LEU A 16 19.37 10.38 -5.65
CA LEU A 16 19.64 9.06 -5.06
C LEU A 16 19.43 7.90 -6.05
N GLN A 17 18.44 8.03 -6.94
CA GLN A 17 18.04 7.00 -7.87
C GLN A 17 17.71 7.63 -9.21
N ASN A 18 18.43 7.23 -10.26
CA ASN A 18 18.24 7.78 -11.59
C ASN A 18 16.81 7.51 -12.10
N ILE A 19 16.18 8.51 -12.72
CA ILE A 19 14.83 8.41 -13.32
C ILE A 19 14.67 7.29 -14.35
N TYR A 20 15.76 6.79 -14.94
CA TYR A 20 15.74 5.65 -15.87
C TYR A 20 15.82 4.28 -15.16
N THR A 21 15.80 4.26 -13.83
CA THR A 21 15.84 3.03 -13.03
C THR A 21 14.51 2.80 -12.31
N PHE A 22 14.24 1.54 -11.96
CA PHE A 22 13.05 1.17 -11.21
C PHE A 22 13.03 1.83 -9.83
N ASN A 23 12.04 2.69 -9.53
CA ASN A 23 11.94 3.55 -8.34
C ASN A 23 11.74 2.82 -6.99
N SER A 24 12.61 1.87 -6.66
CA SER A 24 12.51 1.00 -5.47
C SER A 24 12.52 1.78 -4.16
N ASN A 25 13.33 2.84 -4.04
CA ASN A 25 13.48 3.56 -2.78
C ASN A 25 12.18 4.27 -2.35
N ALA A 26 11.58 5.04 -3.27
CA ALA A 26 10.35 5.77 -2.96
C ALA A 26 9.18 4.81 -2.74
N LEU A 27 9.03 3.78 -3.57
CA LEU A 27 7.96 2.78 -3.44
C LEU A 27 8.08 1.96 -2.14
N THR A 28 9.30 1.67 -1.69
CA THR A 28 9.56 1.00 -0.40
C THR A 28 9.12 1.90 0.75
N ILE A 29 9.55 3.16 0.76
CA ILE A 29 9.19 4.11 1.82
C ILE A 29 7.69 4.39 1.83
N GLU A 30 7.06 4.53 0.67
CA GLU A 30 5.60 4.65 0.56
C GLU A 30 4.91 3.46 1.23
N SER A 31 5.34 2.24 0.91
CA SER A 31 4.75 1.02 1.48
C SER A 31 4.91 0.98 3.00
N ILE A 32 6.07 1.34 3.53
CA ILE A 32 6.29 1.46 4.99
C ILE A 32 5.34 2.48 5.61
N LEU A 33 5.20 3.67 5.01
CA LEU A 33 4.33 4.72 5.53
C LEU A 33 2.86 4.28 5.55
N ILE A 34 2.37 3.65 4.49
CA ILE A 34 0.99 3.16 4.44
C ILE A 34 0.78 2.00 5.42
N ILE A 35 1.76 1.11 5.60
CA ILE A 35 1.70 0.05 6.64
C ILE A 35 1.57 0.68 8.03
N ILE A 36 2.38 1.68 8.36
CA ILE A 36 2.30 2.38 9.66
C ILE A 36 0.93 3.03 9.84
N LEU A 37 0.43 3.73 8.82
CA LEU A 37 -0.88 4.39 8.86
C LEU A 37 -2.02 3.38 9.04
N THR A 38 -1.98 2.26 8.32
CA THR A 38 -3.02 1.24 8.40
C THR A 38 -3.01 0.53 9.76
N LEU A 39 -1.84 0.25 10.34
CA LEU A 39 -1.72 -0.25 11.71
C LEU A 39 -2.25 0.75 12.75
N PHE A 40 -1.91 2.03 12.59
CA PHE A 40 -2.43 3.09 13.44
C PHE A 40 -3.96 3.20 13.33
N SER A 41 -4.51 3.15 12.11
CA SER A 41 -5.96 3.15 11.89
C SER A 41 -6.64 1.95 12.54
N PHE A 42 -6.06 0.74 12.49
CA PHE A 42 -6.60 -0.41 13.22
C PHE A 42 -6.63 -0.17 14.73
N MET A 43 -5.57 0.39 15.31
CA MET A 43 -5.54 0.75 16.73
C MET A 43 -6.64 1.75 17.10
N VAL A 44 -6.86 2.77 16.26
CA VAL A 44 -7.95 3.75 16.45
C VAL A 44 -9.32 3.08 16.37
N PHE A 45 -9.53 2.19 15.41
CA PHE A 45 -10.81 1.47 15.24
C PHE A 45 -11.10 0.47 16.35
N LEU A 46 -10.09 0.03 17.10
CA LEU A 46 -10.27 -0.81 18.29
C LEU A 46 -10.79 -0.03 19.51
N ASN A 47 -10.65 1.29 19.54
CA ASN A 47 -11.12 2.13 20.64
C ASN A 47 -12.66 2.12 20.75
N ASP A 48 -13.18 1.82 21.94
CA ASP A 48 -14.61 1.61 22.14
C ASP A 48 -15.45 2.89 22.02
N ILE A 49 -14.88 4.06 22.36
CA ILE A 49 -15.54 5.36 22.16
C ILE A 49 -15.74 5.62 20.66
N VAL A 50 -14.72 5.28 19.86
CA VAL A 50 -14.77 5.43 18.39
C VAL A 50 -15.80 4.46 17.80
N LYS A 51 -15.82 3.20 18.25
CA LYS A 51 -16.80 2.20 17.81
C LYS A 51 -18.25 2.62 18.06
N GLN A 52 -18.55 3.16 19.24
CA GLN A 52 -19.93 3.52 19.60
C GLN A 52 -20.49 4.66 18.73
N ASN A 53 -19.64 5.62 18.35
CA ASN A 53 -20.07 6.81 17.62
C ASN A 53 -20.15 6.63 16.09
N ALA A 54 -19.44 5.64 15.52
CA ALA A 54 -19.28 5.49 14.07
C ALA A 54 -19.25 4.03 13.60
N TYR A 55 -19.95 3.14 14.29
CA TYR A 55 -19.89 1.68 14.06
C TYR A 55 -20.01 1.27 12.58
N ASN A 56 -21.02 1.80 11.89
CA ASN A 56 -21.31 1.49 10.49
C ASN A 56 -20.20 1.98 9.54
N ASP A 57 -19.66 3.18 9.79
CA ASP A 57 -18.56 3.73 9.01
C ASP A 57 -17.26 2.95 9.26
N ILE A 58 -17.00 2.55 10.51
CA ILE A 58 -15.80 1.78 10.88
C ILE A 58 -15.79 0.42 10.19
N ILE A 59 -16.93 -0.25 10.04
CA ILE A 59 -17.00 -1.51 9.29
C ILE A 59 -16.56 -1.29 7.84
N SER A 60 -17.05 -0.24 7.18
CA SER A 60 -16.65 0.11 5.80
C SER A 60 -15.16 0.47 5.75
N LEU A 61 -14.69 1.34 6.64
CA LEU A 61 -13.30 1.79 6.68
C LEU A 61 -12.32 0.66 6.99
N ASN A 62 -12.70 -0.32 7.81
CA ASN A 62 -11.89 -1.51 8.09
C ASN A 62 -11.59 -2.32 6.82
N TRP A 63 -12.54 -2.42 5.88
CA TRP A 63 -12.29 -3.09 4.60
C TRP A 63 -11.26 -2.32 3.77
N ILE A 64 -11.39 -0.99 3.64
CA ILE A 64 -10.40 -0.16 2.93
C ILE A 64 -9.03 -0.31 3.58
N ASN A 65 -8.96 -0.18 4.91
CA ASN A 65 -7.72 -0.27 5.67
C ASN A 65 -7.05 -1.64 5.52
N SER A 66 -7.83 -2.72 5.53
CA SER A 66 -7.33 -4.08 5.31
C SER A 66 -6.79 -4.29 3.90
N GLY A 67 -7.49 -3.78 2.88
CA GLY A 67 -7.02 -3.84 1.50
C GLY A 67 -5.67 -3.14 1.32
N LEU A 68 -5.55 -1.92 1.86
CA LEU A 68 -4.30 -1.15 1.84
C LEU A 68 -3.18 -1.89 2.58
N PHE A 69 -3.45 -2.41 3.79
CA PHE A 69 -2.46 -3.12 4.59
C PHE A 69 -1.93 -4.37 3.87
N ILE A 70 -2.82 -5.20 3.31
CA ILE A 70 -2.45 -6.40 2.57
C ILE A 70 -1.60 -6.03 1.34
N TYR A 71 -2.06 -5.07 0.53
CA TYR A 71 -1.35 -4.66 -0.69
C TYR A 71 0.03 -4.09 -0.41
N HIS A 72 0.14 -3.16 0.53
CA HIS A 72 1.42 -2.52 0.82
C HIS A 72 2.39 -3.44 1.57
N THR A 73 1.90 -4.39 2.38
CA THR A 73 2.77 -5.41 3.00
C THR A 73 3.38 -6.33 1.96
N SER A 74 2.59 -6.81 0.99
CA SER A 74 3.11 -7.63 -0.11
C SER A 74 4.07 -6.85 -1.01
N ASN A 75 3.72 -5.61 -1.34
CA ASN A 75 4.53 -4.75 -2.19
C ASN A 75 5.82 -4.27 -1.52
N LEU A 76 5.86 -4.17 -0.20
CA LEU A 76 7.09 -3.83 0.52
C LEU A 76 8.22 -4.80 0.13
N LEU A 77 7.94 -6.10 0.08
CA LEU A 77 8.92 -7.11 -0.33
C LEU A 77 9.32 -6.93 -1.79
N ILE A 78 8.34 -6.74 -2.69
CA ILE A 78 8.58 -6.55 -4.12
C ILE A 78 9.48 -5.32 -4.37
N PHE A 79 9.17 -4.19 -3.74
CA PHE A 79 9.89 -2.94 -3.97
C PHE A 79 11.23 -2.88 -3.26
N TYR A 80 11.34 -3.47 -2.07
CA TYR A 80 12.62 -3.60 -1.36
C TYR A 80 13.62 -4.42 -2.19
N PHE A 81 13.17 -5.51 -2.79
CA PHE A 81 14.01 -6.31 -3.70
C PHE A 81 13.98 -5.83 -5.16
N GLY A 82 13.25 -4.76 -5.48
CA GLY A 82 12.93 -4.35 -6.85
C GLY A 82 14.15 -4.12 -7.73
N ALA A 83 15.18 -3.45 -7.21
CA ALA A 83 16.43 -3.25 -7.93
C ALA A 83 17.14 -4.58 -8.26
N THR A 84 17.11 -5.55 -7.33
CA THR A 84 17.67 -6.89 -7.55
C THR A 84 16.82 -7.69 -8.54
N ILE A 85 15.50 -7.62 -8.43
CA ILE A 85 14.55 -8.28 -9.34
C ILE A 85 14.80 -7.80 -10.78
N VAL A 86 14.90 -6.49 -10.99
CA VAL A 86 15.10 -5.90 -12.32
C VAL A 86 16.50 -6.14 -12.89
N SER A 87 17.55 -6.14 -12.05
CA SER A 87 18.93 -6.24 -12.54
C SER A 87 19.44 -7.68 -12.71
N LYS A 88 18.93 -8.63 -11.92
CA LYS A 88 19.48 -10.00 -11.88
C LYS A 88 18.60 -11.06 -12.50
N PHE A 89 17.30 -10.82 -12.66
CA PHE A 89 16.38 -11.82 -13.19
C PHE A 89 16.02 -11.54 -14.65
N SER A 90 15.68 -12.59 -15.39
CA SER A 90 15.16 -12.47 -16.74
C SER A 90 13.81 -11.73 -16.74
N VAL A 91 13.46 -11.16 -17.90
CA VAL A 91 12.15 -10.52 -18.12
C VAL A 91 11.00 -11.46 -17.76
N ASP A 92 11.08 -12.73 -18.16
CA ASP A 92 10.06 -13.75 -17.84
C ASP A 92 9.92 -14.00 -16.34
N THR A 93 11.04 -13.99 -15.61
CA THR A 93 10.98 -14.18 -14.15
C THR A 93 10.41 -12.95 -13.46
N ASN A 94 10.78 -11.76 -13.92
CA ASN A 94 10.24 -10.49 -13.43
C ASN A 94 8.72 -10.38 -13.68
N LEU A 95 8.20 -10.98 -14.76
CA LEU A 95 6.76 -11.03 -15.03
C LEU A 95 5.97 -11.65 -13.87
N TYR A 96 6.50 -12.69 -13.21
CA TYR A 96 5.83 -13.29 -12.05
C TYR A 96 5.73 -12.32 -10.87
N THR A 97 6.71 -11.44 -10.67
CA THR A 97 6.63 -10.36 -9.67
C THR A 97 5.47 -9.41 -9.98
N TRP A 98 5.27 -9.06 -11.24
CA TRP A 98 4.15 -8.21 -11.65
C TRP A 98 2.80 -8.91 -11.56
N ILE A 99 2.74 -10.21 -11.83
CA ILE A 99 1.53 -11.02 -11.61
C ILE A 99 1.18 -11.03 -10.11
N LEU A 100 2.15 -11.23 -9.22
CA LEU A 100 1.94 -11.16 -7.77
C LEU A 100 1.45 -9.76 -7.35
N HIS A 101 2.09 -8.71 -7.86
CA HIS A 101 1.66 -7.33 -7.62
C HIS A 101 0.19 -7.12 -8.03
N ALA A 102 -0.17 -7.51 -9.26
CA ALA A 102 -1.53 -7.39 -9.78
C ALA A 102 -2.55 -8.21 -8.98
N PHE A 103 -2.17 -9.40 -8.52
CA PHE A 103 -3.00 -10.23 -7.65
C PHE A 103 -3.32 -9.52 -6.32
N PHE A 104 -2.33 -8.91 -5.67
CA PHE A 104 -2.57 -8.14 -4.44
C PHE A 104 -3.33 -6.84 -4.70
N SER A 105 -3.14 -6.18 -5.84
CA SER A 105 -3.99 -5.05 -6.27
C SER A 105 -5.45 -5.49 -6.40
N PHE A 106 -5.70 -6.65 -7.01
CA PHE A 106 -7.04 -7.19 -7.16
C PHE A 106 -7.70 -7.44 -5.79
N ILE A 107 -6.98 -8.01 -4.83
CA ILE A 107 -7.48 -8.18 -3.45
C ILE A 107 -7.83 -6.84 -2.83
N MET A 108 -6.94 -5.84 -2.92
CA MET A 108 -7.18 -4.49 -2.39
C MET A 108 -8.45 -3.86 -2.97
N TYR A 109 -8.59 -3.89 -4.30
CA TYR A 109 -9.79 -3.35 -4.95
C TYR A 109 -11.04 -4.15 -4.60
N GLY A 110 -10.93 -5.46 -4.39
CA GLY A 110 -12.01 -6.29 -3.83
C GLY A 110 -12.45 -5.78 -2.45
N CYS A 111 -11.50 -5.47 -1.56
CA CYS A 111 -11.81 -4.86 -0.27
C CYS A 111 -12.47 -3.48 -0.42
N PHE A 112 -12.02 -2.64 -1.35
CA PHE A 112 -12.63 -1.34 -1.61
C PHE A 112 -14.06 -1.49 -2.12
N PHE A 113 -14.31 -2.45 -3.01
CA PHE A 113 -15.64 -2.75 -3.49
C PHE A 113 -16.57 -3.21 -2.36
N ILE A 114 -16.13 -4.14 -1.50
CA ILE A 114 -16.91 -4.59 -0.34
C ILE A 114 -17.20 -3.42 0.61
N SER A 115 -16.23 -2.53 0.81
CA SER A 115 -16.39 -1.33 1.63
C SER A 115 -17.47 -0.39 1.10
N LEU A 116 -17.41 -0.06 -0.20
CA LEU A 116 -18.40 0.81 -0.86
C LEU A 116 -19.79 0.19 -0.84
N TRP A 117 -19.89 -1.12 -1.07
CA TRP A 117 -21.15 -1.85 -1.02
C TRP A 117 -21.79 -1.80 0.37
N LYS A 118 -20.99 -2.02 1.42
CA LYS A 118 -21.47 -1.94 2.81
C LYS A 118 -21.91 -0.52 3.18
N ARG A 119 -21.16 0.50 2.76
CA ARG A 119 -21.53 1.89 3.00
C ARG A 119 -22.80 2.31 2.27
N SER A 120 -23.00 1.84 1.05
CA SER A 120 -24.21 2.14 0.27
C SER A 120 -25.49 1.53 0.85
N ARG A 121 -25.39 0.52 1.71
CA ARG A 121 -26.54 -0.19 2.30
C ARG A 121 -26.95 0.36 3.67
N ASN A 122 -26.11 1.18 4.29
CA ASN A 122 -26.36 1.84 5.57
C ASN A 122 -26.86 3.28 5.34
#